data_AF-A0A1I3UMR0-F1
#
_entry.id   AF-A0A1I3UMR0-F1
#
_cell.length_a   1.000
_cell.length_b   1.000
_cell.length_c   1.000
_cell.angle_alpha   90.00
_cell.angle_beta   90.00
_cell.angle_gamma   90.00
#
_symmetry.space_group_name_H-M   'P 1'
#
loop_
_entity.id
_entity.type
_entity.pdbx_description
1 polymer ?
#
loop_
_entity_poly.entity_id
_entity_poly.type
_entity_poly.pdbx_seq_one_letter_code
_entity_poly.pdbx_strand_id
1 'polypeptide(L)'
;MRSRSSQCRASDIIDHASASFEPDAFFMPTEPTQQRARGRLFHAMITDPHGDQLLPLAMLRERYPDLHARHVAKYAGREHRLRERVIPLECTWADVVFLSPLNPTVLFDAVRSAGLPMGNVPVWTLDTSQLDPARCCIRLMRVTPGARTADPGTEDDYLPLTTATLRAVSEVTNRALERLRNLGPDEPLLPWGDVPHVLHRGPVALNLFQNLPSPSTHPDMSGGQLRSAPSHA
;
A
#
# COMPACT_ATOMS: atom_id res chain seq x y z
N MET A 1 -92.48 -15.23 11.03
CA MET A 1 -93.45 -14.89 9.96
C MET A 1 -92.69 -14.55 8.71
N ARG A 2 -93.06 -15.20 7.60
CA ARG A 2 -92.43 -15.10 6.28
C ARG A 2 -92.93 -13.84 5.57
N SER A 3 -92.09 -13.20 4.77
CA SER A 3 -92.56 -12.54 3.55
C SER A 3 -91.49 -12.64 2.47
N ARG A 4 -91.93 -13.12 1.30
CA ARG A 4 -91.17 -13.27 0.05
C ARG A 4 -91.45 -12.05 -0.86
N SER A 5 -90.63 -11.94 -1.91
CA SER A 5 -90.83 -11.27 -3.22
C SER A 5 -89.72 -10.25 -3.47
N SER A 6 -89.10 -10.09 -4.63
CA SER A 6 -89.28 -10.66 -5.98
C SER A 6 -88.01 -10.39 -6.79
N GLN A 7 -87.83 -11.16 -7.87
CA GLN A 7 -86.82 -11.01 -8.91
C GLN A 7 -86.83 -9.64 -9.61
N CYS A 8 -85.66 -9.22 -10.12
CA CYS A 8 -85.52 -8.64 -11.46
C CYS A 8 -84.06 -8.78 -11.96
N ARG A 9 -83.91 -9.19 -13.23
CA ARG A 9 -82.65 -9.29 -13.99
C ARG A 9 -82.15 -7.91 -14.40
N ALA A 10 -80.84 -7.75 -14.54
CA ALA A 10 -80.25 -7.07 -15.70
C ALA A 10 -78.77 -7.46 -15.81
N SER A 11 -78.40 -7.85 -17.02
CA SER A 11 -77.05 -8.05 -17.51
C SER A 11 -76.22 -6.78 -17.34
N ASP A 12 -74.91 -6.89 -17.16
CA ASP A 12 -73.97 -6.05 -17.91
C ASP A 12 -72.59 -6.71 -17.97
N ILE A 13 -72.07 -6.68 -19.18
CA ILE A 13 -70.80 -7.20 -19.68
C ILE A 13 -69.74 -6.12 -19.39
N ILE A 14 -68.65 -6.47 -18.72
CA ILE A 14 -67.42 -5.66 -18.73
C ILE A 14 -66.24 -6.59 -18.98
N ASP A 15 -65.71 -6.47 -20.20
CA ASP A 15 -64.42 -6.99 -20.64
C ASP A 15 -63.32 -6.72 -19.61
N HIS A 16 -62.68 -7.79 -19.14
CA HIS A 16 -61.39 -7.70 -18.46
C HIS A 16 -60.29 -7.95 -19.50
N ALA A 17 -59.79 -6.86 -20.08
CA ALA A 17 -58.56 -6.88 -20.85
C ALA A 17 -57.42 -7.34 -19.93
N SER A 18 -56.88 -8.51 -20.21
CA SER A 18 -55.72 -9.08 -19.53
C SER A 18 -54.48 -8.36 -20.03
N ALA A 19 -53.93 -7.45 -19.23
CA ALA A 19 -52.60 -6.90 -19.46
C ALA A 19 -51.57 -7.87 -18.88
N SER A 20 -50.86 -8.57 -19.77
CA SER A 20 -49.70 -9.39 -19.44
C SER A 20 -48.58 -8.49 -18.91
N PHE A 21 -48.22 -8.67 -17.64
CA PHE A 21 -47.09 -8.00 -17.01
C PHE A 21 -45.82 -8.79 -17.37
N GLU A 22 -45.02 -8.27 -18.30
CA GLU A 22 -43.66 -8.77 -18.53
C GLU A 22 -42.79 -8.38 -17.32
N PRO A 23 -42.00 -9.32 -16.74
CA PRO A 23 -41.11 -8.98 -15.64
C PRO A 23 -39.93 -8.17 -16.18
N ASP A 24 -39.93 -6.88 -15.90
CA ASP A 24 -38.79 -5.98 -16.09
C ASP A 24 -37.53 -6.63 -15.50
N ALA A 25 -36.54 -6.82 -16.37
CA ALA A 25 -35.22 -7.29 -16.03
C ALA A 25 -34.67 -6.42 -14.90
N PHE A 26 -34.53 -7.04 -13.72
CA PHE A 26 -33.87 -6.46 -12.56
C PHE A 26 -32.42 -6.14 -12.96
N PHE A 27 -32.16 -4.88 -13.32
CA PHE A 27 -30.84 -4.38 -13.64
C PHE A 27 -30.03 -4.38 -12.33
N MET A 28 -29.41 -5.51 -12.00
CA MET A 28 -28.38 -5.59 -10.98
C MET A 28 -27.28 -4.60 -11.40
N PRO A 29 -26.99 -3.54 -10.64
CA PRO A 29 -25.87 -2.68 -10.97
C PRO A 29 -24.62 -3.55 -11.01
N THR A 30 -24.01 -3.67 -12.19
CA THR A 30 -22.65 -4.18 -12.34
C THR A 30 -21.79 -3.48 -11.30
N GLU A 31 -21.11 -4.24 -10.46
CA GLU A 31 -20.26 -3.70 -9.41
C GLU A 31 -19.44 -2.54 -9.97
N PRO A 32 -19.42 -1.37 -9.31
CA PRO A 32 -18.68 -0.23 -9.80
C PRO A 32 -17.24 -0.69 -10.01
N THR A 33 -16.76 -0.59 -11.25
CA THR A 33 -15.39 -0.93 -11.60
C THR A 33 -14.51 -0.06 -10.71
N GLN A 34 -13.89 -0.65 -9.69
CA GLN A 34 -13.12 0.12 -8.72
C GLN A 34 -12.06 0.92 -9.47
N GLN A 35 -12.16 2.23 -9.36
CA GLN A 35 -11.25 3.11 -10.08
C GLN A 35 -9.82 2.86 -9.56
N ARG A 36 -8.94 2.46 -10.47
CA ARG A 36 -7.55 2.20 -10.12
C ARG A 36 -6.87 3.47 -9.62
N ALA A 37 -6.20 3.38 -8.48
CA ALA A 37 -5.42 4.47 -7.91
C ALA A 37 -4.20 4.77 -8.80
N ARG A 38 -3.82 6.04 -8.91
CA ARG A 38 -2.65 6.49 -9.67
C ARG A 38 -1.60 7.11 -8.75
N GLY A 39 -0.36 6.67 -8.89
CA GLY A 39 0.78 7.18 -8.14
C GLY A 39 1.95 6.21 -8.21
N ARG A 40 3.00 6.52 -7.45
CA ARG A 40 4.21 5.70 -7.37
C ARG A 40 4.36 5.16 -5.96
N LEU A 41 4.61 3.86 -5.85
CA LEU A 41 4.96 3.20 -4.60
C LEU A 41 6.42 2.78 -4.62
N PHE A 42 6.98 2.59 -3.43
CA PHE A 42 8.39 2.28 -3.21
C PHE A 42 8.53 1.03 -2.34
N HIS A 43 9.53 0.22 -2.63
CA HIS A 43 9.93 -0.92 -1.82
C HIS A 43 11.46 -0.99 -1.77
N ALA A 44 12.04 -1.36 -0.63
CA ALA A 44 13.48 -1.60 -0.56
C ALA A 44 13.87 -2.72 -1.53
N MET A 45 14.89 -2.50 -2.36
CA MET A 45 15.32 -3.49 -3.33
C MET A 45 15.77 -4.78 -2.63
N ILE A 46 15.37 -5.92 -3.19
CA ILE A 46 15.86 -7.23 -2.76
C ILE A 46 16.98 -7.63 -3.72
N THR A 47 18.20 -7.78 -3.21
CA THR A 47 19.40 -8.03 -4.04
C THR A 47 19.40 -9.41 -4.69
N ASP A 48 18.80 -10.42 -4.05
CA ASP A 48 18.73 -11.80 -4.52
C ASP A 48 17.31 -12.36 -4.34
N PRO A 49 16.36 -11.99 -5.23
CA PRO A 49 14.98 -12.43 -5.11
C PRO A 49 14.84 -13.91 -5.47
N HIS A 50 14.19 -14.68 -4.59
CA HIS A 50 13.83 -16.08 -4.86
C HIS A 50 12.42 -16.18 -5.45
N GLY A 51 12.33 -16.52 -6.73
CA GLY A 51 11.08 -16.62 -7.49
C GLY A 51 10.70 -15.32 -8.19
N ASP A 52 9.43 -15.22 -8.62
CA ASP A 52 8.89 -14.14 -9.43
C ASP A 52 7.93 -13.22 -8.66
N GLN A 53 7.80 -13.42 -7.35
CA GLN A 53 6.87 -12.71 -6.48
C GLN A 53 7.54 -12.25 -5.18
N LEU A 54 7.21 -11.03 -4.77
CA LEU A 54 7.39 -10.55 -3.41
C LEU A 54 6.28 -11.14 -2.52
N LEU A 55 6.67 -12.00 -1.60
CA LEU A 55 5.74 -12.75 -0.76
C LEU A 55 5.54 -12.09 0.61
N PRO A 56 4.32 -12.08 1.17
CA PRO A 56 4.09 -11.84 2.59
C PRO A 56 4.79 -12.90 3.46
N LEU A 57 5.05 -12.52 4.71
CA LEU A 57 5.77 -13.38 5.64
C LEU A 57 5.05 -14.71 5.89
N ALA A 58 3.72 -14.71 6.00
CA ALA A 58 2.93 -15.93 6.20
C ALA A 58 3.17 -16.96 5.09
N MET A 59 3.28 -16.51 3.83
CA MET A 59 3.53 -17.40 2.69
C MET A 59 4.97 -17.88 2.60
N LEU A 60 5.94 -17.08 3.09
CA LEU A 60 7.34 -17.50 3.18
C LEU A 60 7.50 -18.72 4.09
N ARG A 61 6.71 -18.84 5.16
CA ARG A 61 6.79 -19.96 6.11
C ARG A 61 6.67 -21.32 5.42
N GLU A 62 5.77 -21.42 4.45
CA GLU A 62 5.46 -22.66 3.75
C GLU A 62 6.38 -22.88 2.54
N ARG A 63 6.68 -21.81 1.79
CA ARG A 63 7.43 -21.90 0.53
C ARG A 63 8.94 -21.88 0.72
N TYR A 64 9.42 -21.09 1.68
CA TYR A 64 10.85 -20.83 1.91
C TYR A 64 11.14 -20.63 3.41
N PRO A 65 11.09 -21.71 4.22
CA PRO A 65 11.16 -21.64 5.68
C PRO A 65 12.43 -20.94 6.20
N ASP A 66 13.57 -21.08 5.51
CA ASP A 66 14.82 -20.41 5.87
C ASP A 66 14.75 -18.89 5.68
N LEU A 67 14.10 -18.42 4.59
CA LEU A 67 13.83 -17.00 4.38
C LEU A 67 12.85 -16.48 5.43
N HIS A 68 11.81 -17.26 5.74
CA HIS A 68 10.88 -16.91 6.81
C HIS A 68 11.57 -16.73 8.15
N ALA A 69 12.41 -17.68 8.58
CA ALA A 69 13.14 -17.59 9.85
C ALA A 69 14.01 -16.32 9.92
N ARG A 70 14.75 -16.01 8.84
CA ARG A 70 15.54 -14.78 8.73
C ARG A 70 14.69 -13.52 8.84
N HIS A 71 13.54 -13.47 8.17
CA HIS A 71 12.67 -12.29 8.18
C HIS A 71 11.80 -12.16 9.44
N VAL A 72 11.49 -13.25 10.14
CA VAL A 72 10.81 -13.21 11.45
C VAL A 72 11.74 -12.70 12.54
N ALA A 73 13.05 -12.95 12.45
CA ALA A 73 14.01 -12.49 13.45
C ALA A 73 13.95 -10.97 13.72
N LYS A 74 13.57 -10.15 12.73
CA LYS A 74 13.37 -8.69 12.91
C LYS A 74 12.21 -8.34 13.84
N TYR A 75 11.34 -9.30 14.15
CA TYR A 75 10.23 -9.18 15.08
C TYR A 75 10.54 -9.76 16.47
N ALA A 76 11.77 -10.16 16.75
CA ALA A 76 12.17 -10.62 18.08
C ALA A 76 11.78 -9.60 19.17
N GLY A 77 11.08 -10.06 20.20
CA GLY A 77 10.52 -9.23 21.29
C GLY A 77 9.25 -8.46 20.93
N ARG A 78 8.74 -8.62 19.71
CA ARG A 78 7.53 -7.97 19.18
C ARG A 78 6.76 -8.90 18.23
N GLU A 79 6.79 -10.19 18.51
CA GLU A 79 6.20 -11.26 17.69
C GLU A 79 4.68 -11.13 17.59
N HIS A 80 4.03 -10.54 18.62
CA HIS A 80 2.60 -10.25 18.60
C HIS A 80 2.18 -9.39 17.41
N ARG A 81 3.09 -8.55 16.87
CA ARG A 81 2.83 -7.72 15.68
C ARG A 81 2.41 -8.54 14.48
N LEU A 82 2.95 -9.75 14.32
CA LEU A 82 2.61 -10.63 13.21
C LEU A 82 1.14 -11.09 13.22
N ARG A 83 0.47 -11.01 14.37
CA ARG A 83 -0.93 -11.37 14.56
C ARG A 83 -1.88 -10.16 14.55
N GLU A 84 -1.35 -8.94 14.46
CA GLU A 84 -2.20 -7.75 14.40
C GLU A 84 -3.06 -7.76 13.15
N ARG A 85 -4.31 -7.33 13.30
CA ARG A 85 -5.28 -7.31 12.21
C ARG A 85 -5.05 -6.10 11.31
N VAL A 86 -5.01 -6.33 10.01
CA VAL A 86 -5.20 -5.32 8.98
C VAL A 86 -6.68 -5.28 8.67
N ILE A 87 -7.40 -4.43 9.41
CA ILE A 87 -8.87 -4.48 9.53
C ILE A 87 -9.57 -4.47 8.18
N PRO A 88 -9.29 -3.53 7.25
CA PRO A 88 -10.02 -3.46 5.99
C PRO A 88 -9.75 -4.63 5.03
N LEU A 89 -8.64 -5.34 5.22
CA LEU A 89 -8.23 -6.45 4.37
C LEU A 89 -8.55 -7.81 4.99
N GLU A 90 -9.13 -7.84 6.19
CA GLU A 90 -9.51 -9.05 6.93
C GLU A 90 -8.37 -10.08 6.99
N CYS A 91 -7.15 -9.60 7.23
CA CYS A 91 -5.96 -10.43 7.33
C CYS A 91 -5.04 -9.95 8.46
N THR A 92 -3.89 -10.58 8.60
CA THR A 92 -2.89 -10.20 9.60
C THR A 92 -1.74 -9.39 8.99
N TRP A 93 -0.95 -8.78 9.86
CA TRP A 93 0.30 -8.11 9.50
C TRP A 93 1.28 -9.04 8.74
N ALA A 94 1.23 -10.35 8.99
CA ALA A 94 2.07 -11.32 8.30
C ALA A 94 1.58 -11.63 6.86
N ASP A 95 0.33 -11.28 6.53
CA ASP A 95 -0.31 -11.60 5.25
C ASP A 95 -0.18 -10.48 4.20
N VAL A 96 0.47 -9.37 4.55
CA VAL A 96 0.61 -8.20 3.68
C VAL A 96 2.06 -7.93 3.27
N VAL A 97 2.21 -7.40 2.07
CA VAL A 97 3.44 -6.74 1.60
C VAL A 97 3.35 -5.25 1.93
N PHE A 98 4.45 -4.68 2.42
CA PHE A 98 4.56 -3.28 2.80
C PHE A 98 5.17 -2.48 1.66
N LEU A 99 4.41 -1.53 1.12
CA LEU A 99 4.87 -0.57 0.13
C LEU A 99 4.83 0.83 0.75
N SER A 100 5.81 1.67 0.44
CA SER A 100 5.78 3.06 0.88
C SER A 100 5.15 3.94 -0.20
N PRO A 101 4.25 4.87 0.16
CA PRO A 101 3.75 5.90 -0.75
C PRO A 101 4.75 7.04 -0.99
N LEU A 102 5.87 7.06 -0.24
CA LEU A 102 6.89 8.10 -0.33
C LEU A 102 8.27 7.50 -0.63
N ASN A 103 9.16 8.31 -1.20
CA ASN A 103 10.53 7.89 -1.46
C ASN A 103 11.33 7.83 -0.13
N PRO A 104 11.83 6.66 0.30
CA PRO A 104 12.54 6.52 1.56
C PRO A 104 13.84 7.32 1.65
N THR A 105 14.42 7.73 0.51
CA THR A 105 15.65 8.53 0.48
C THR A 105 15.50 9.77 1.36
N VAL A 106 14.35 10.43 1.34
CA VAL A 106 14.11 11.64 2.15
C VAL A 106 14.19 11.36 3.66
N LEU A 107 13.73 10.18 4.10
CA LEU A 107 13.82 9.75 5.49
C LEU A 107 15.26 9.44 5.88
N PHE A 108 15.98 8.72 5.02
CA PHE A 108 17.38 8.36 5.26
C PHE A 108 18.29 9.59 5.26
N ASP A 109 18.01 10.57 4.41
CA ASP A 109 18.71 11.86 4.39
C ASP A 109 18.52 12.62 5.71
N ALA A 110 17.31 12.62 6.25
CA ALA A 110 17.03 13.22 7.56
C ALA A 110 17.83 12.54 8.68
N VAL A 111 17.88 11.20 8.69
CA VAL A 111 18.67 10.42 9.66
C VAL A 111 20.17 10.73 9.52
N ARG A 112 20.70 10.77 8.29
CA ARG A 112 22.12 11.11 8.03
C ARG A 112 22.45 12.54 8.48
N SER A 113 21.53 13.48 8.28
CA SER A 113 21.71 14.86 8.72
C SER A 113 21.77 15.01 10.26
N ALA A 114 21.23 14.04 11.00
CA ALA A 114 21.38 13.94 12.46
C ALA A 114 22.72 13.33 12.91
N GLY A 115 23.62 12.99 11.96
CA GLY A 115 24.90 12.34 12.24
C GLY A 115 24.81 10.83 12.50
N LEU A 116 23.63 10.23 12.31
CA LEU A 116 23.45 8.78 12.48
C LEU A 116 23.88 8.02 11.23
N PRO A 117 24.58 6.88 11.38
CA PRO A 117 25.02 6.08 10.25
C PRO A 117 23.81 5.45 9.56
N MET A 118 23.56 5.82 8.31
CA MET A 118 22.55 5.18 7.47
C MET A 118 23.11 4.90 6.08
N GLY A 119 23.08 3.62 5.69
CA GLY A 119 23.51 3.18 4.37
C GLY A 119 22.55 3.65 3.28
N ASN A 120 23.04 3.68 2.04
CA ASN A 120 22.17 3.88 0.89
C ASN A 120 21.38 2.58 0.66
N VAL A 121 20.05 2.67 0.63
CA VAL A 121 19.17 1.51 0.39
C VAL A 121 18.60 1.68 -1.02
N PRO A 122 19.02 0.86 -2.00
CA PRO A 122 18.42 0.90 -3.32
C PRO A 122 16.92 0.61 -3.24
N VAL A 123 16.15 1.23 -4.13
CA VAL A 123 14.68 1.23 -4.05
C VAL A 123 14.11 0.79 -5.39
N TRP A 124 13.15 -0.13 -5.31
CA TRP A 124 12.25 -0.45 -6.40
C TRP A 124 11.01 0.44 -6.37
N THR A 125 10.46 0.71 -7.54
CA THR A 125 9.22 1.46 -7.69
C THR A 125 8.18 0.70 -8.47
N LEU A 126 6.91 0.97 -8.16
CA LEU A 126 5.76 0.33 -8.80
C LEU A 126 4.71 1.41 -9.11
N ASP A 127 4.05 1.30 -10.25
CA ASP A 127 2.88 2.13 -10.58
C ASP A 127 1.66 1.55 -9.87
N THR A 128 1.05 2.32 -8.96
CA THR A 128 -0.09 1.89 -8.16
C THR A 128 -1.26 1.40 -9.02
N SER A 129 -1.40 1.89 -10.25
CA SER A 129 -2.47 1.48 -11.15
C SER A 129 -2.34 0.01 -11.59
N GLN A 130 -1.21 -0.64 -11.34
CA GLN A 130 -1.03 -2.07 -11.61
C GLN A 130 -1.57 -2.94 -10.48
N LEU A 131 -1.84 -2.39 -9.29
CA LEU A 131 -2.39 -3.13 -8.16
C LEU A 131 -3.92 -3.18 -8.23
N ASP A 132 -4.48 -4.19 -7.55
CA ASP A 132 -5.90 -4.28 -7.24
C ASP A 132 -6.19 -3.47 -5.96
N PRO A 133 -6.95 -2.35 -6.04
CA PRO A 133 -7.28 -1.54 -4.88
C PRO A 133 -8.05 -2.31 -3.80
N ALA A 134 -8.85 -3.33 -4.15
CA ALA A 134 -9.59 -4.14 -3.18
C ALA A 134 -8.67 -4.98 -2.28
N ARG A 135 -7.44 -5.24 -2.73
CA ARG A 135 -6.41 -5.94 -1.96
C ARG A 135 -5.48 -4.99 -1.21
N CYS A 136 -5.77 -3.69 -1.24
CA CYS A 136 -4.90 -2.67 -0.68
C CYS A 136 -5.61 -1.79 0.34
N CYS A 137 -4.86 -1.36 1.35
CA CYS A 137 -5.25 -0.22 2.19
C CYS A 137 -4.02 0.63 2.50
N ILE A 138 -4.25 1.86 2.93
CA ILE A 138 -3.20 2.73 3.47
C ILE A 138 -3.31 2.66 5.00
N ARG A 139 -2.22 2.31 5.68
CA ARG A 139 -2.08 2.35 7.14
C ARG A 139 -1.35 3.63 7.55
N LEU A 140 -2.02 4.49 8.32
CA LEU A 140 -1.48 5.73 8.88
C LEU A 140 -0.67 5.47 10.15
N MET A 141 0.60 5.07 10.01
CA MET A 141 1.43 4.70 11.16
C MET A 141 1.48 5.82 12.21
N ARG A 142 1.37 5.45 13.49
CA ARG A 142 1.52 6.35 14.64
C ARG A 142 2.59 5.79 15.56
N VAL A 143 3.43 6.65 16.11
CA VAL A 143 4.41 6.28 17.14
C VAL A 143 4.21 7.17 18.35
N THR A 144 3.80 6.57 19.47
CA THR A 144 3.85 7.23 20.77
C THR A 144 5.31 7.60 21.11
N PRO A 145 5.60 8.84 21.56
CA PRO A 145 6.96 9.23 21.94
C PRO A 145 7.62 8.24 22.91
N GLY A 146 8.87 7.86 22.64
CA GLY A 146 9.61 6.86 23.41
C GLY A 146 9.27 5.39 23.11
N ALA A 147 8.22 5.12 22.32
CA ALA A 147 7.89 3.76 21.92
C ALA A 147 8.91 3.17 20.94
N ARG A 148 9.20 1.87 21.09
CA ARG A 148 10.14 1.12 20.23
C ARG A 148 9.47 0.50 19.00
N THR A 149 8.16 0.68 18.85
CA THR A 149 7.37 0.24 17.72
C THR A 149 6.22 1.22 17.50
N ALA A 150 5.66 1.22 16.30
CA ALA A 150 4.41 1.93 16.05
C ALA A 150 3.26 1.33 16.85
N ASP A 151 2.27 2.17 17.15
CA ASP A 151 1.07 1.80 17.88
C ASP A 151 0.25 0.77 17.09
N PRO A 152 -0.57 -0.06 17.75
CA PRO A 152 -1.56 -0.90 17.08
C PRO A 152 -2.52 -0.06 16.22
N GLY A 153 -2.97 -0.59 15.09
CA GLY A 153 -3.93 0.09 14.23
C GLY A 153 -5.36 0.03 14.77
N THR A 154 -6.05 1.16 14.79
CA THR A 154 -7.50 1.26 14.97
C THR A 154 -8.21 1.39 13.62
N GLU A 155 -9.54 1.41 13.57
CA GLU A 155 -10.28 1.56 12.31
C GLU A 155 -9.95 2.88 11.60
N ASP A 156 -9.82 3.97 12.35
CA ASP A 156 -9.48 5.31 11.84
C ASP A 156 -8.06 5.42 11.26
N ASP A 157 -7.21 4.43 11.53
CA ASP A 157 -5.84 4.39 11.04
C ASP A 157 -5.71 3.85 9.62
N TYR A 158 -6.83 3.50 8.98
CA TYR A 158 -6.85 2.93 7.64
C TYR A 158 -7.62 3.80 6.66
N LEU A 159 -7.03 4.02 5.49
CA LEU A 159 -7.69 4.66 4.36
C LEU A 159 -7.80 3.68 3.18
N PRO A 160 -8.86 3.77 2.35
CA PRO A 160 -8.91 3.04 1.09
C PRO A 160 -7.80 3.51 0.16
N LEU A 161 -7.29 2.63 -0.69
CA LEU A 161 -6.33 3.01 -1.72
C LEU A 161 -7.06 3.67 -2.91
N THR A 162 -7.01 5.00 -2.96
CA THR A 162 -7.50 5.82 -4.08
C THR A 162 -6.41 6.78 -4.53
N THR A 163 -6.55 7.38 -5.71
CA THR A 163 -5.63 8.44 -6.17
C THR A 163 -5.57 9.62 -5.18
N ALA A 164 -6.71 9.99 -4.60
CA ALA A 164 -6.80 11.12 -3.66
C ALA A 164 -6.09 10.81 -2.34
N THR A 165 -6.40 9.65 -1.73
CA THR A 165 -5.79 9.24 -0.47
C THR A 165 -4.30 8.97 -0.63
N LEU A 166 -3.87 8.37 -1.75
CA LEU A 166 -2.44 8.16 -2.02
C LEU A 166 -1.69 9.49 -2.15
N ARG A 167 -2.24 10.46 -2.89
CA ARG A 167 -1.63 11.79 -3.01
C ARG A 167 -1.46 12.45 -1.64
N ALA A 168 -2.49 12.37 -0.80
CA ALA A 168 -2.48 12.97 0.54
C ALA A 168 -1.38 12.41 1.47
N VAL A 169 -0.88 11.20 1.21
CA VAL A 169 0.15 10.53 2.03
C VAL A 169 1.48 10.32 1.32
N SER A 170 1.63 10.83 0.09
CA SER A 170 2.83 10.63 -0.73
C SER A 170 3.98 11.59 -0.39
N GLU A 171 3.72 12.55 0.50
CA GLU A 171 4.71 13.51 1.00
C GLU A 171 5.05 13.22 2.47
N VAL A 172 6.33 13.38 2.81
CA VAL A 172 6.77 13.25 4.20
C VAL A 172 6.31 14.45 5.01
N THR A 173 5.84 14.22 6.23
CA THR A 173 5.44 15.32 7.12
C THR A 173 6.67 15.98 7.75
N ASN A 174 6.58 17.29 7.99
CA ASN A 174 7.62 18.01 8.73
C ASN A 174 7.87 17.39 10.12
N ARG A 175 6.81 16.93 10.79
CA ARG A 175 6.89 16.22 12.07
C ARG A 175 7.79 14.98 11.98
N ALA A 176 7.62 14.15 10.96
CA ALA A 176 8.45 12.96 10.78
C ALA A 176 9.92 13.32 10.54
N LEU A 177 10.18 14.35 9.71
CA LEU A 177 11.54 14.82 9.46
C LEU A 177 12.20 15.43 10.70
N GLU A 178 11.48 16.27 11.44
CA GLU A 178 11.95 16.90 12.68
C GLU A 178 12.28 15.84 13.73
N ARG A 179 11.44 14.81 13.89
CA ARG A 179 11.73 13.70 14.79
C ARG A 179 13.03 13.00 14.41
N LEU A 180 13.22 12.67 13.13
CA LEU A 180 14.41 11.96 12.67
C LEU A 180 15.69 12.81 12.78
N ARG A 181 15.58 14.13 12.61
CA ARG A 181 16.71 15.06 12.75
C ARG A 181 17.14 15.29 14.20
N ASN A 182 16.23 15.10 15.14
CA ASN A 182 16.44 15.44 16.56
C ASN A 182 16.37 14.22 17.48
N LEU A 183 16.65 13.00 16.98
CA LEU A 183 16.66 11.79 17.79
C LEU A 183 17.68 11.91 18.93
N GLY A 184 17.22 11.66 20.16
CA GLY A 184 18.10 11.52 21.32
C GLY A 184 18.97 10.25 21.25
N PRO A 185 20.06 10.17 22.05
CA PRO A 185 20.99 9.04 22.02
C PRO A 185 20.34 7.69 22.37
N ASP A 186 19.31 7.71 23.22
CA ASP A 186 18.59 6.50 23.66
C ASP A 186 17.27 6.28 22.91
N GLU A 187 16.91 7.18 22.00
CA GLU A 187 15.66 7.05 21.23
C GLU A 187 15.80 6.01 20.12
N PRO A 188 14.78 5.16 19.93
CA PRO A 188 14.82 4.14 18.89
C PRO A 188 14.79 4.78 17.50
N LEU A 189 15.74 4.41 16.65
CA LEU A 189 15.74 4.78 15.24
C LEU A 189 14.58 4.07 14.52
N LEU A 190 13.48 4.80 14.33
CA LEU A 190 12.31 4.36 13.58
C LEU A 190 12.13 5.26 12.35
N PRO A 191 12.85 5.03 11.23
CA PRO A 191 12.72 5.86 10.01
C PRO A 191 11.28 5.90 9.51
N TRP A 192 10.59 4.76 9.66
CA TRP A 192 9.21 4.54 9.23
C TRP A 192 8.16 4.89 10.29
N GLY A 193 8.58 5.42 11.44
CA GLY A 193 7.67 5.94 12.45
C GLY A 193 6.94 7.17 11.95
N ASP A 194 5.61 7.21 12.14
CA ASP A 194 4.73 8.27 11.61
C ASP A 194 4.72 8.39 10.07
N VAL A 195 5.17 7.35 9.37
CA VAL A 195 5.17 7.29 7.90
C VAL A 195 4.08 6.33 7.42
N PRO A 196 3.10 6.78 6.60
CA PRO A 196 2.07 5.91 6.06
C PRO A 196 2.64 4.77 5.20
N HIS A 197 1.94 3.64 5.16
CA HIS A 197 2.28 2.49 4.31
C HIS A 197 1.08 2.06 3.51
N VAL A 198 1.29 1.67 2.25
CA VAL A 198 0.32 0.90 1.48
C VAL A 198 0.55 -0.58 1.81
N LEU A 199 -0.48 -1.23 2.35
CA LEU A 199 -0.48 -2.65 2.66
C LEU A 199 -1.20 -3.38 1.53
N HIS A 200 -0.53 -4.34 0.89
CA HIS A 200 -1.13 -5.19 -0.14
C HIS A 200 -1.27 -6.62 0.39
N ARG A 201 -2.50 -7.15 0.47
CA ARG A 201 -2.75 -8.54 0.93
C ARG A 201 -2.28 -9.54 -0.12
N GLY A 202 -1.44 -10.49 0.29
CA GLY A 202 -0.92 -11.53 -0.59
C GLY A 202 0.27 -11.07 -1.46
N PRO A 203 0.71 -11.92 -2.39
CA PRO A 203 1.94 -11.70 -3.16
C PRO A 203 1.80 -10.57 -4.18
N VAL A 204 2.92 -9.92 -4.49
CA VAL A 204 3.05 -8.91 -5.55
C VAL A 204 4.08 -9.39 -6.57
N ALA A 205 3.74 -9.40 -7.86
CA ALA A 205 4.66 -9.87 -8.90
C ALA A 205 5.87 -8.93 -9.05
N LEU A 206 7.08 -9.50 -9.16
CA LEU A 206 8.32 -8.73 -9.26
C LEU A 206 8.45 -7.97 -10.58
N ASN A 207 7.82 -8.45 -11.66
CA ASN A 207 7.80 -7.78 -12.96
C ASN A 207 7.03 -6.44 -12.96
N LEU A 208 6.28 -6.13 -11.89
CA LEU A 208 5.63 -4.83 -11.71
C LEU A 208 6.60 -3.76 -11.19
N PHE A 209 7.76 -4.18 -10.67
CA PHE A 209 8.74 -3.27 -10.11
C PHE A 209 9.76 -2.81 -11.16
N GLN A 210 10.15 -1.54 -11.04
CA GLN A 210 11.18 -0.88 -11.83
C GLN A 210 12.29 -0.41 -10.90
N ASN A 211 13.55 -0.52 -11.33
CA ASN A 211 14.65 0.11 -10.62
C ASN A 211 14.51 1.62 -10.73
N LEU A 212 14.56 2.33 -9.60
CA LEU A 212 14.84 3.76 -9.69
C LEU A 212 16.29 3.90 -10.18
N PRO A 213 16.58 4.61 -11.28
CA PRO A 213 17.96 4.92 -11.61
C PRO A 213 18.55 5.66 -10.41
N SER A 214 19.70 5.17 -9.91
CA SER A 214 20.45 5.90 -8.89
C SER A 214 20.72 7.32 -9.42
N PRO A 215 20.59 8.38 -8.59
CA PRO A 215 21.05 9.70 -9.01
C PRO A 215 22.50 9.54 -9.44
N SER A 216 22.79 9.87 -10.70
CA SER A 216 24.10 9.74 -11.31
C SER A 216 25.12 10.44 -10.43
N THR A 217 26.10 9.67 -9.94
CA THR A 217 27.27 10.19 -9.24
C THR A 217 28.12 10.98 -10.23
N HIS A 218 27.81 12.27 -10.39
CA HIS A 218 28.55 13.32 -11.11
C HIS A 218 28.98 13.06 -12.59
N PRO A 219 28.96 14.10 -13.44
CA PRO A 219 29.57 14.02 -14.76
C PRO A 219 31.09 13.90 -14.63
N ASP A 220 31.64 12.96 -15.38
CA ASP A 220 33.05 12.73 -15.62
C ASP A 220 33.76 14.04 -16.02
N MET A 221 34.52 14.60 -15.08
CA MET A 221 35.47 15.71 -15.32
C MET A 221 36.86 15.11 -15.59
N SER A 222 36.96 14.26 -16.62
CA SER A 222 38.27 13.85 -17.15
C SER A 222 38.28 13.95 -18.68
N GLY A 223 38.56 15.16 -19.17
CA GLY A 223 38.63 15.47 -20.60
C GLY A 223 39.45 16.74 -20.88
N GLY A 224 40.66 16.84 -20.33
CA GLY A 224 41.59 17.94 -20.55
C GLY A 224 42.96 17.41 -21.00
N GLN A 225 43.04 17.13 -22.30
CA GLN A 225 44.12 16.49 -23.04
C GLN A 225 45.49 17.17 -22.87
N LEU A 226 46.52 16.40 -22.49
CA LEU A 226 47.92 16.76 -22.72
C LEU A 226 48.16 16.96 -24.23
N ARG A 227 48.73 18.11 -24.60
CA ARG A 227 49.44 18.27 -25.88
C ARG A 227 50.89 18.60 -25.59
N SER A 228 51.77 17.67 -25.90
CA SER A 228 53.21 17.85 -25.94
C SER A 228 53.65 18.43 -27.28
N ALA A 229 54.45 19.50 -27.19
CA ALA A 229 55.58 19.96 -28.03
C ALA A 229 55.41 20.15 -29.57
N PRO A 230 56.25 21.03 -30.17
CA PRO A 230 57.55 20.54 -30.60
C PRO A 230 58.75 21.45 -30.25
N SER A 231 59.90 20.79 -30.18
CA SER A 231 61.26 21.34 -30.21
C SER A 231 61.57 22.00 -31.56
N HIS A 232 62.24 23.15 -31.57
CA HIS A 232 63.54 23.38 -32.23
C HIS A 232 63.94 24.86 -32.28
N ALA A 233 65.25 25.09 -32.04
CA ALA A 233 66.10 26.25 -32.27
C ALA A 233 66.03 27.41 -31.25
#